data_AF-A0EM54-F1
#
_entry.id   AF-A0EM54-F1
#
_cell.length_a   1.000
_cell.length_b   1.000
_cell.length_c   1.000
_cell.angle_alpha   90.00
_cell.angle_beta   90.00
_cell.angle_gamma   90.00
#
_symmetry.space_group_name_H-M   'P 1'
#
loop_
_entity.id
_entity.type
_entity.pdbx_description
1 polymer ?
#
loop_
_entity_poly.entity_id
_entity_poly.type
_entity_poly.pdbx_seq_one_letter_code
_entity_poly.pdbx_strand_id
1 'polypeptide(L)'
;ITFFTERTPKMGSFTDAKSTGDRELEENAIHIIDFSDLTIGDPLFDLIPLHLDVFRGDIDLLREYLRSYQLPFLRGISNADISKSVQNSKFSKASYRAMCYCILHDDNVLAAIFGLWKELRTATSWEDVEHLVWDELNRYQQLPPTLSC
;
A
#
# COMPACT_ATOMS: atom_id res chain seq x y z
N ILE A 1 -9.12 5.03 5.65
CA ILE A 1 -8.63 3.95 6.56
C ILE A 1 -7.54 4.52 7.46
N THR A 2 -7.74 4.53 8.77
CA THR A 2 -6.73 4.97 9.74
C THR A 2 -6.28 3.79 10.59
N PHE A 3 -4.96 3.56 10.71
CA PHE A 3 -4.39 2.49 11.53
C PHE A 3 -3.98 3.05 12.91
N PHE A 4 -4.45 2.40 13.98
CA PHE A 4 -4.02 2.69 15.35
C PHE A 4 -3.21 1.53 15.91
N THR A 5 -2.12 1.86 16.60
CA THR A 5 -1.41 0.92 17.45
C THR A 5 -1.78 1.24 18.89
N GLU A 6 -2.50 0.34 19.58
CA GLU A 6 -2.74 0.49 21.01
C GLU A 6 -1.58 -0.14 21.78
N ARG A 7 -0.84 0.67 22.54
CA ARG A 7 -0.06 0.15 23.66
C ARG A 7 -0.97 0.04 24.87
N THR A 8 -1.38 -1.18 25.21
CA THR A 8 -2.11 -1.42 26.46
C THR A 8 -1.22 -1.08 27.66
N PRO A 9 -1.64 -0.21 28.59
CA PRO A 9 -0.87 0.04 29.80
C PRO A 9 -1.02 -1.18 30.73
N LYS A 10 0.09 -1.82 31.09
CA LYS A 10 0.07 -2.82 32.17
C LYS A 10 -0.20 -2.10 33.50
N MET A 11 -1.41 -2.24 34.02
CA MET A 11 -1.75 -1.90 35.41
C MET A 11 -0.89 -2.78 36.32
N GLY A 12 0.08 -2.17 37.00
CA GLY A 12 0.99 -2.87 37.91
C GLY A 12 0.23 -3.41 39.12
N SER A 13 0.10 -4.74 39.20
CA SER A 13 -0.23 -5.43 40.44
C SER A 13 1.07 -5.86 41.12
N PHE A 14 1.32 -5.33 42.32
CA PHE A 14 2.40 -5.80 43.18
C PHE A 14 2.00 -7.12 43.81
N THR A 15 2.47 -8.23 43.26
CA THR A 15 2.70 -9.46 44.02
C THR A 15 3.91 -10.20 43.46
N ASP A 16 4.96 -10.28 44.29
CA ASP A 16 6.12 -11.14 44.06
C ASP A 16 5.69 -12.61 44.07
N ALA A 17 5.70 -13.27 42.92
CA ALA A 17 5.79 -14.72 42.84
C ALA A 17 6.37 -15.15 41.48
N LYS A 18 7.59 -15.68 41.58
CA LYS A 18 8.38 -16.35 40.54
C LYS A 18 7.55 -17.41 39.79
N SER A 19 7.35 -17.22 38.48
CA SER A 19 6.82 -18.25 37.58
C SER A 19 7.44 -18.07 36.19
N THR A 20 8.24 -19.07 35.84
CA THR A 20 8.90 -19.30 34.56
C THR A 20 7.87 -19.38 33.45
N GLY A 21 8.09 -18.65 32.38
CA GLY A 21 7.26 -18.70 31.18
C GLY A 21 7.48 -17.42 30.40
N ASP A 22 8.39 -17.48 29.44
CA ASP A 22 8.55 -16.47 28.40
C ASP A 22 7.22 -16.41 27.64
N ARG A 23 6.31 -15.56 28.12
CA ARG A 23 5.07 -15.24 27.43
C ARG A 23 5.44 -14.32 26.30
N GLU A 24 5.66 -14.95 25.15
CA GLU A 24 5.51 -14.41 23.82
C GLU A 24 4.43 -13.30 23.85
N LEU A 25 4.86 -12.07 23.61
CA LEU A 25 3.96 -10.93 23.47
C LEU A 25 3.23 -11.12 22.13
N GLU A 26 2.17 -11.93 22.14
CA GLU A 26 1.18 -11.90 21.06
C GLU A 26 0.49 -10.53 21.10
N GLU A 27 1.06 -9.55 20.41
CA GLU A 27 0.41 -8.29 20.05
C GLU A 27 -0.68 -8.58 19.00
N ASN A 28 -1.73 -9.29 19.42
CA ASN A 28 -2.87 -9.64 18.59
C ASN A 28 -3.95 -8.56 18.68
N ALA A 29 -3.82 -7.50 17.86
CA ALA A 29 -4.90 -6.94 17.02
C ALA A 29 -4.49 -5.60 16.38
N ILE A 30 -4.38 -5.58 15.05
CA ILE A 30 -4.42 -4.36 14.23
C ILE A 30 -5.89 -4.08 13.93
N HIS A 31 -6.49 -3.10 14.59
CA HIS A 31 -7.86 -2.69 14.30
C HIS A 31 -7.87 -1.72 13.12
N ILE A 32 -8.56 -2.11 12.04
CA ILE A 32 -8.88 -1.22 10.92
C ILE A 32 -10.15 -0.47 11.29
N ILE A 33 -10.06 0.85 11.34
CA ILE A 33 -11.20 1.71 11.62
C ILE A 33 -11.38 2.74 10.52
N ASP A 34 -12.52 3.41 10.59
CA ASP A 34 -12.95 4.47 9.66
C ASP A 34 -13.29 3.97 8.26
N PHE A 35 -14.57 3.59 8.10
CA PHE A 35 -15.15 2.99 6.91
C PHE A 35 -16.14 3.91 6.18
N SER A 36 -16.24 5.19 6.54
CA SER A 36 -17.18 6.13 5.93
C SER A 36 -16.93 6.32 4.43
N ASP A 37 -15.67 6.19 4.01
CA ASP A 37 -15.22 6.44 2.64
C ASP A 37 -14.97 5.13 1.87
N LEU A 38 -15.55 4.01 2.33
CA LEU A 38 -15.47 2.76 1.60
C LEU A 38 -16.19 2.85 0.25
N THR A 39 -15.51 2.41 -0.79
CA THR A 39 -16.09 2.31 -2.15
C THR A 39 -15.77 0.95 -2.76
N ILE A 40 -16.62 0.49 -3.68
CA ILE A 40 -16.31 -0.67 -4.51
C ILE A 40 -15.50 -0.15 -5.70
N GLY A 41 -14.25 -0.60 -5.83
CA GLY A 41 -13.33 -0.06 -6.83
C GLY A 41 -12.10 -0.93 -7.08
N ASP A 42 -11.11 -0.35 -7.74
CA ASP A 42 -9.80 -0.97 -7.96
C ASP A 42 -9.03 -1.00 -6.62
N PRO A 43 -8.54 -2.18 -6.16
CA PRO A 43 -7.73 -2.28 -4.93
C PRO A 43 -6.46 -1.41 -4.92
N LEU A 44 -5.99 -0.94 -6.08
CA LEU A 44 -4.92 0.07 -6.14
C LEU A 44 -5.28 1.36 -5.41
N PHE A 45 -6.56 1.73 -5.33
CA PHE A 45 -7.00 2.93 -4.65
C PHE A 45 -6.74 2.86 -3.14
N ASP A 46 -7.03 1.72 -2.52
CA ASP A 46 -6.78 1.49 -1.09
C ASP A 46 -5.28 1.45 -0.74
N LEU A 47 -4.43 1.13 -1.72
CA LEU A 47 -2.98 1.08 -1.53
C LEU A 47 -2.37 2.48 -1.37
N ILE A 48 -2.96 3.52 -1.96
CA ILE A 48 -2.43 4.88 -1.95
C ILE A 48 -2.26 5.42 -0.52
N PRO A 49 -3.34 5.51 0.31
CA PRO A 49 -3.20 5.98 1.68
C PRO A 49 -2.34 5.03 2.53
N LEU A 50 -2.36 3.72 2.25
CA LEU A 50 -1.50 2.77 2.96
C LEU A 50 -0.01 3.07 2.71
N HIS A 51 0.40 3.27 1.46
CA HIS A 51 1.80 3.54 1.15
C HIS A 51 2.25 4.92 1.64
N LEU A 52 1.42 5.94 1.49
CA LEU A 52 1.81 7.32 1.78
C LEU A 52 1.66 7.70 3.27
N ASP A 53 0.58 7.29 3.92
CA ASP A 53 0.29 7.72 5.28
C ASP A 53 0.74 6.71 6.34
N VAL A 54 0.67 5.42 6.03
CA VAL A 54 0.99 4.34 6.98
C VAL A 54 2.44 3.90 6.81
N PHE A 55 2.84 3.54 5.60
CA PHE A 55 4.22 3.13 5.30
C PHE A 55 5.16 4.33 5.16
N ARG A 56 4.63 5.55 5.06
CA ARG A 56 5.43 6.79 4.91
C ARG A 56 6.41 6.72 3.74
N GLY A 57 6.01 6.06 2.65
CA GLY A 57 6.86 5.86 1.47
C GLY A 57 7.94 4.79 1.62
N ASP A 58 7.94 4.01 2.71
CA ASP A 58 8.89 2.90 2.89
C ASP A 58 8.62 1.81 1.84
N ILE A 59 9.62 1.60 0.98
CA ILE A 59 9.53 0.68 -0.15
C ILE A 59 9.60 -0.79 0.27
N ASP A 60 10.27 -1.09 1.39
CA ASP A 60 10.43 -2.46 1.86
C ASP A 60 9.13 -2.91 2.55
N LEU A 61 8.46 -2.02 3.28
CA LEU A 61 7.09 -2.28 3.77
C LEU A 61 6.09 -2.47 2.62
N LEU A 62 6.19 -1.66 1.57
CA LEU A 62 5.36 -1.85 0.37
C LEU A 62 5.62 -3.22 -0.25
N ARG A 63 6.88 -3.61 -0.46
CA ARG A 63 7.24 -4.93 -1.01
C ARG A 63 6.69 -6.08 -0.19
N GLU A 64 6.84 -6.01 1.12
CA GLU A 64 6.36 -7.07 2.01
C GLU A 64 4.83 -7.15 1.96
N TYR A 65 4.14 -6.01 2.02
CA TYR A 65 2.68 -5.97 1.89
C TYR A 65 2.19 -6.59 0.57
N LEU A 66 2.83 -6.25 -0.56
CA LEU A 66 2.48 -6.80 -1.87
C LEU A 66 2.71 -8.32 -1.92
N ARG A 67 3.81 -8.80 -1.33
CA ARG A 67 4.14 -10.24 -1.25
C ARG A 67 3.13 -10.98 -0.38
N SER A 68 2.85 -10.50 0.82
CA SER A 68 2.00 -11.21 1.78
C SER A 68 0.52 -11.20 1.38
N TYR A 69 0.01 -10.04 0.91
CA TYR A 69 -1.41 -9.90 0.59
C TYR A 69 -1.77 -10.46 -0.79
N GLN A 70 -0.77 -10.71 -1.63
CA GLN A 70 -0.92 -11.23 -2.99
C GLN A 70 -1.97 -10.45 -3.80
N LEU A 71 -1.93 -9.12 -3.69
CA LEU A 71 -3.01 -8.27 -4.20
C LEU A 71 -3.25 -8.55 -5.69
N PRO A 72 -4.48 -8.93 -6.07
CA PRO A 72 -4.81 -9.26 -7.44
C PRO A 72 -5.08 -7.99 -8.25
N PHE A 73 -4.12 -7.04 -8.31
CA PHE A 73 -4.21 -5.75 -9.01
C PHE A 73 -4.63 -5.86 -10.50
N LEU A 74 -4.63 -7.09 -11.02
CA LEU A 74 -4.85 -7.46 -12.42
C LEU A 74 -5.69 -8.72 -12.62
N ARG A 75 -6.22 -9.37 -11.56
CA ARG A 75 -6.94 -10.65 -11.75
C ARG A 75 -8.34 -10.49 -12.34
N GLY A 76 -8.78 -9.26 -12.63
CA GLY A 76 -10.15 -8.97 -13.07
C GLY A 76 -10.23 -7.96 -14.21
N ILE A 77 -9.71 -8.27 -15.39
CA ILE A 77 -10.35 -7.84 -16.65
C ILE A 77 -10.36 -9.03 -17.62
N SER A 78 -11.24 -10.00 -17.37
CA SER A 78 -11.74 -10.87 -18.44
C SER A 78 -12.77 -10.09 -19.28
N ASN A 79 -12.32 -9.01 -19.94
CA ASN A 79 -13.04 -8.44 -21.07
C ASN A 79 -12.29 -8.91 -22.31
N ALA A 80 -12.71 -10.07 -22.81
CA ALA A 80 -12.19 -10.68 -24.04
C ALA A 80 -12.24 -9.74 -25.26
N ASP A 81 -12.96 -8.61 -25.16
CA ASP A 81 -13.21 -7.73 -26.31
C ASP A 81 -12.62 -6.30 -26.21
N ILE A 82 -12.08 -5.86 -25.07
CA ILE A 82 -11.44 -4.52 -24.94
C ILE A 82 -9.90 -4.62 -25.04
N SER A 83 -9.34 -5.83 -24.91
CA SER A 83 -7.98 -6.06 -24.42
C SER A 83 -6.97 -6.60 -25.45
N LYS A 84 -6.88 -6.01 -26.65
CA LYS A 84 -5.66 -6.19 -27.49
C LYS A 84 -4.89 -4.90 -27.74
N SER A 85 -5.56 -3.75 -27.83
CA SER A 85 -4.88 -2.45 -27.99
C SER A 85 -4.40 -1.86 -26.65
N VAL A 86 -5.12 -2.12 -25.56
CA VAL A 86 -4.80 -1.57 -24.22
C VAL A 86 -3.73 -2.38 -23.49
N GLN A 87 -3.55 -3.67 -23.81
CA GLN A 87 -2.57 -4.54 -23.13
C GLN A 87 -1.12 -4.05 -23.31
N ASN A 88 -0.79 -3.45 -24.46
CA ASN A 88 0.52 -2.86 -24.74
C ASN A 88 0.58 -1.34 -24.49
N SER A 89 -0.45 -0.77 -23.85
CA SER A 89 -0.50 0.67 -23.55
C SER A 89 0.00 0.95 -22.14
N LYS A 90 0.48 2.17 -21.87
CA LYS A 90 0.89 2.59 -20.51
C LYS A 90 -0.21 2.41 -19.47
N PHE A 91 -1.48 2.41 -19.89
CA PHE A 91 -2.64 2.19 -19.01
C PHE A 91 -2.70 0.79 -18.38
N SER A 92 -1.96 -0.19 -18.91
CA SER A 92 -1.88 -1.53 -18.29
C SER A 92 -0.91 -1.57 -17.11
N LYS A 93 -0.04 -0.57 -16.94
CA LYS A 93 0.92 -0.49 -15.83
C LYS A 93 0.21 -0.13 -14.53
N ALA A 94 0.47 -0.88 -13.46
CA ALA A 94 -0.07 -0.61 -12.13
C ALA A 94 0.42 0.73 -11.57
N SER A 95 1.71 1.07 -11.77
CA SER A 95 2.28 2.37 -11.37
C SER A 95 1.56 3.56 -12.02
N TYR A 96 1.37 3.52 -13.34
CA TYR A 96 0.63 4.54 -14.08
C TYR A 96 -0.79 4.73 -13.54
N ARG A 97 -1.51 3.62 -13.30
CA ARG A 97 -2.86 3.67 -12.71
C ARG A 97 -2.85 4.27 -11.30
N ALA A 98 -1.92 3.85 -10.45
CA ALA A 98 -1.74 4.39 -9.10
C ALA A 98 -1.48 5.91 -9.15
N MET A 99 -0.63 6.36 -10.07
CA MET A 99 -0.36 7.79 -10.25
C MET A 99 -1.59 8.56 -10.75
N CYS A 100 -2.36 7.99 -11.70
CA CYS A 100 -3.63 8.59 -12.13
C CYS A 100 -4.62 8.73 -10.96
N TYR A 101 -4.74 7.70 -10.10
CA TYR A 101 -5.55 7.79 -8.91
C TYR A 101 -5.05 8.86 -7.93
N CYS A 102 -3.73 9.02 -7.76
CA CYS A 102 -3.17 10.09 -6.93
C CYS A 102 -3.56 11.49 -7.43
N ILE A 103 -3.62 11.69 -8.76
CA ILE A 103 -4.00 12.98 -9.37
C ILE A 103 -5.50 13.24 -9.24
N LEU A 104 -6.31 12.19 -9.31
CA LEU A 104 -7.77 12.26 -9.25
C LEU A 104 -8.33 12.14 -7.83
N HIS A 105 -7.47 11.96 -6.83
CA HIS A 105 -7.88 11.74 -5.45
C HIS A 105 -8.55 12.99 -4.86
N ASP A 106 -9.59 12.81 -4.04
CA ASP A 106 -10.30 13.91 -3.39
C ASP A 106 -9.42 14.60 -2.33
N ASP A 107 -8.59 13.82 -1.62
CA ASP A 107 -7.55 14.34 -0.71
C ASP A 107 -6.28 14.85 -1.42
N ASN A 108 -5.49 15.63 -0.69
CA ASN A 108 -4.24 16.22 -1.18
C ASN A 108 -3.06 15.21 -1.19
N VAL A 109 -3.23 14.11 -1.91
CA VAL A 109 -2.25 13.03 -2.07
C VAL A 109 -0.92 13.54 -2.65
N LEU A 110 -0.98 14.47 -3.60
CA LEU A 110 0.23 15.04 -4.20
C LEU A 110 1.09 15.78 -3.17
N ALA A 111 0.49 16.53 -2.24
CA ALA A 111 1.26 17.16 -1.17
C ALA A 111 1.95 16.14 -0.26
N ALA A 112 1.31 15.00 0.03
CA ALA A 112 1.94 13.91 0.77
C ALA A 112 3.16 13.35 0.01
N ILE A 113 3.01 13.10 -1.29
CA ILE A 113 4.11 12.63 -2.16
C ILE A 113 5.30 13.62 -2.14
N PHE A 114 5.07 14.90 -2.46
CA PHE A 114 6.15 15.90 -2.47
C PHE A 114 6.71 16.22 -1.08
N GLY A 115 5.97 15.87 -0.02
CA GLY A 115 6.41 15.94 1.37
C GLY A 115 7.41 14.83 1.74
N LEU A 116 7.14 13.61 1.28
CA LEU A 116 7.96 12.42 1.54
C LEU A 116 9.24 12.40 0.70
N TRP A 117 9.13 12.62 -0.62
CA TRP A 117 10.27 12.58 -1.54
C TRP A 117 10.65 13.98 -2.01
N LYS A 118 11.63 14.58 -1.33
CA LYS A 118 12.06 15.96 -1.60
C LYS A 118 12.74 16.10 -2.96
N GLU A 119 13.30 15.01 -3.50
CA GLU A 119 13.94 14.99 -4.81
C GLU A 119 12.93 15.26 -5.93
N LEU A 120 11.64 14.96 -5.72
CA LEU A 120 10.60 15.22 -6.71
C LEU A 120 10.34 16.71 -6.96
N ARG A 121 10.87 17.62 -6.13
CA ARG A 121 10.78 19.07 -6.39
C ARG A 121 11.49 19.49 -7.67
N THR A 122 12.42 18.67 -8.15
CA THR A 122 13.12 18.89 -9.43
C THR A 122 12.60 17.99 -10.55
N ALA A 123 11.53 17.21 -10.31
CA ALA A 123 10.93 16.38 -11.35
C ALA A 123 10.40 17.28 -12.48
N THR A 124 10.60 16.84 -13.73
CA THR A 124 10.19 17.61 -14.93
C THR A 124 9.00 17.00 -15.63
N SER A 125 8.60 15.80 -15.22
CA SER A 125 7.51 15.03 -15.81
C SER A 125 6.75 14.25 -14.75
N TRP A 126 5.50 13.87 -15.06
CA TRP A 126 4.72 12.98 -14.19
C TRP A 126 5.25 11.56 -14.21
N GLU A 127 5.91 11.17 -15.30
CA GLU A 127 6.59 9.89 -15.45
C GLU A 127 7.74 9.75 -14.44
N ASP A 128 8.48 10.82 -14.13
CA ASP A 128 9.51 10.83 -13.09
C ASP A 128 8.91 10.56 -11.69
N VAL A 129 7.76 11.19 -11.41
CA VAL A 129 7.03 11.02 -10.14
C VAL A 129 6.47 9.61 -10.04
N GLU A 130 5.79 9.12 -11.09
CA GLU A 130 5.28 7.75 -11.18
C GLU A 130 6.39 6.73 -10.92
N HIS A 131 7.53 6.90 -11.58
CA HIS A 131 8.65 5.97 -11.46
C HIS A 131 9.23 5.96 -10.05
N LEU A 132 9.42 7.12 -9.43
CA LEU A 132 10.01 7.16 -8.08
C LEU A 132 9.09 6.56 -7.02
N VAL A 133 7.79 6.82 -7.10
CA VAL A 133 6.83 6.46 -6.04
C VAL A 133 6.27 5.05 -6.24
N TRP A 134 5.99 4.65 -7.49
CA TRP A 134 5.12 3.50 -7.76
C TRP A 134 5.75 2.39 -8.61
N ASP A 135 7.01 2.49 -9.02
CA ASP A 135 7.61 1.50 -9.93
C ASP A 135 7.65 0.07 -9.35
N GLU A 136 7.68 -0.08 -8.03
CA GLU A 136 7.60 -1.40 -7.38
C GLU A 136 6.31 -2.16 -7.73
N LEU A 137 5.22 -1.46 -8.03
CA LEU A 137 3.98 -2.08 -8.50
C LEU A 137 4.15 -2.73 -9.86
N ASN A 138 4.95 -2.13 -10.75
CA ASN A 138 5.26 -2.73 -12.05
C ASN A 138 6.08 -4.00 -11.88
N ARG A 139 7.05 -3.97 -10.97
CA ARG A 139 7.90 -5.12 -10.65
C ARG A 139 7.07 -6.26 -10.11
N TYR A 140 6.16 -5.96 -9.18
CA TYR A 140 5.23 -6.94 -8.63
C TYR A 140 4.27 -7.50 -9.70
N GLN A 141 3.71 -6.66 -10.57
CA GLN A 141 2.86 -7.06 -11.69
C GLN A 141 3.55 -8.03 -12.67
N GLN A 142 4.87 -7.95 -12.81
CA GLN A 142 5.66 -8.82 -13.70
C GLN A 142 6.11 -10.13 -13.04
N LEU A 143 5.91 -10.31 -11.73
CA LEU A 143 6.31 -11.53 -11.05
C LEU A 143 5.48 -12.74 -11.50
N PRO A 144 6.11 -13.90 -11.74
CA PRO A 144 5.39 -15.15 -11.95
C PRO A 144 4.53 -15.50 -10.72
N PRO A 145 3.36 -16.13 -10.90
CA PRO A 145 2.49 -16.55 -9.79
C PRO A 145 3.15 -17.49 -8.77
N THR A 146 4.31 -18.06 -9.10
CA THR A 146 5.05 -19.02 -8.26
C THR A 146 6.16 -18.38 -7.41
N LEU A 147 6.44 -17.08 -7.55
CA LEU A 147 7.49 -16.35 -6.82
C LEU A 147 6.95 -15.30 -5.85
N SER A 148 5.63 -15.22 -5.69
CA SER A 148 4.93 -14.42 -4.67
C SER A 148 4.82 -15.15 -3.32
N CYS A 149 5.71 -16.10 -3.05
CA CYS A 149 5.79 -16.87 -1.80
C CYS A 149 6.78 -16.24 -0.83
#